data_AF-A0A932WXE4-F1
#
_entry.id   AF-A0A932WXE4-F1
#
_cell.length_a   1.000
_cell.length_b   1.000
_cell.length_c   1.000
_cell.angle_alpha   90.00
_cell.angle_beta   90.00
_cell.angle_gamma   90.00
#
_symmetry.space_group_name_H-M   'P 1'
#
loop_
_entity.id
_entity.type
_entity.pdbx_description
1 polymer ?
#
loop_
_entity_poly.entity_id
_entity_poly.type
_entity_poly.pdbx_seq_one_letter_code
_entity_poly.pdbx_strand_id
1 'polypeptide(L)'
;MPLVYQKNINTTTKIGVWHITENEDFFVKQVPLQREITHPHKRLQHLAGRLLLKEVCPDFPYDMIRIASTRKPFLENEAYHFSISHSGNYAAVIVSNNHRVGVDIEI
;
A
#
# COMPACT_ATOMS: atom_id res chain seq x y z
N MET A 1 -29.03 10.53 -7.72
CA MET A 1 -27.64 11.04 -7.78
C MET A 1 -26.70 9.85 -7.62
N PRO A 2 -25.66 9.65 -8.46
CA PRO A 2 -24.74 8.54 -8.27
C PRO A 2 -23.84 8.78 -7.03
N LEU A 3 -23.58 7.71 -6.26
CA LEU A 3 -22.56 7.69 -5.21
C LEU A 3 -21.17 7.72 -5.86
N VAL A 4 -20.40 8.75 -5.51
CA VAL A 4 -19.08 9.06 -6.09
C VAL A 4 -17.93 8.68 -5.15
N TYR A 5 -18.10 8.73 -3.81
CA TYR A 5 -17.32 7.92 -2.86
C TYR A 5 -17.88 7.98 -1.42
N GLN A 6 -17.78 6.87 -0.68
CA GLN A 6 -17.90 6.82 0.78
C GLN A 6 -16.99 5.72 1.35
N LYS A 7 -16.43 5.98 2.54
CA LYS A 7 -16.10 4.91 3.49
C LYS A 7 -16.15 5.35 4.96
N ASN A 8 -16.79 4.52 5.80
CA ASN A 8 -16.65 4.55 7.26
C ASN A 8 -15.78 3.35 7.68
N ILE A 9 -14.65 3.62 8.33
CA ILE A 9 -13.51 2.69 8.34
C ILE A 9 -13.44 1.80 9.60
N ASN A 10 -14.04 2.18 10.73
CA ASN A 10 -13.84 1.64 12.09
C ASN A 10 -12.57 2.17 12.80
N THR A 11 -12.47 1.93 14.12
CA THR A 11 -11.41 2.51 14.97
C THR A 11 -10.03 1.89 14.75
N THR A 12 -9.95 0.74 14.08
CA THR A 12 -8.75 -0.11 14.01
C THR A 12 -8.20 -0.28 12.61
N THR A 13 -8.93 0.21 11.61
CA THR A 13 -8.60 0.05 10.19
C THR A 13 -8.32 1.43 9.61
N LYS A 14 -7.37 1.51 8.69
CA LYS A 14 -7.06 2.72 7.94
C LYS A 14 -6.96 2.36 6.47
N ILE A 15 -7.49 3.22 5.61
CA ILE A 15 -7.36 3.09 4.15
C ILE A 15 -6.82 4.42 3.60
N GLY A 16 -5.95 4.33 2.61
CA GLY A 16 -5.40 5.47 1.89
C GLY A 16 -5.40 5.21 0.39
N VAL A 17 -5.59 6.27 -0.39
CA VAL A 17 -5.39 6.29 -1.83
C VAL A 17 -4.45 7.45 -2.15
N TRP A 18 -3.41 7.17 -2.91
CA TRP A 18 -2.41 8.14 -3.35
C TRP A 18 -2.51 8.33 -4.85
N HIS A 19 -2.66 9.59 -5.29
CA HIS A 19 -2.50 9.96 -6.68
C HIS A 19 -1.02 10.22 -6.95
N ILE A 20 -0.40 9.36 -7.76
CA ILE A 20 1.02 9.39 -8.09
C ILE A 20 1.25 10.53 -9.09
N THR A 21 1.75 11.64 -8.58
CA THR A 21 2.11 12.82 -9.39
C THR A 21 3.60 13.13 -9.33
N GLU A 22 4.28 12.56 -8.35
CA GLU A 22 5.71 12.70 -8.11
C GLU A 22 6.52 11.78 -9.02
N ASN A 23 7.77 12.18 -9.27
CA ASN A 23 8.73 11.34 -9.98
C ASN A 23 9.33 10.28 -9.04
N GLU A 24 10.11 9.38 -9.61
CA GLU A 24 10.69 8.27 -8.86
C GLU A 24 11.69 8.72 -7.78
N ASP A 25 12.49 9.76 -8.05
CA ASP A 25 13.49 10.28 -7.11
C ASP A 25 12.89 10.72 -5.79
N PHE A 26 11.63 11.18 -5.81
CA PHE A 26 10.89 11.50 -4.59
C PHE A 26 10.72 10.27 -3.70
N PHE A 27 10.30 9.14 -4.27
CA PHE A 27 9.98 7.95 -3.49
C PHE A 27 11.22 7.17 -3.03
N VAL A 28 12.25 7.07 -3.89
CA VAL A 28 13.48 6.30 -3.57
C VAL A 28 14.22 6.84 -2.35
N LYS A 29 14.11 8.16 -2.09
CA LYS A 29 14.66 8.79 -0.88
C LYS A 29 13.97 8.36 0.42
N GLN A 30 12.76 7.82 0.34
CA GLN A 30 11.89 7.56 1.50
C GLN A 30 11.66 6.06 1.74
N VAL A 31 11.68 5.26 0.68
CA VAL A 31 11.47 3.81 0.74
C VAL A 31 12.49 3.08 -0.13
N PRO A 32 13.11 1.99 0.39
CA PRO A 32 14.08 1.23 -0.37
C PRO A 32 13.39 0.43 -1.48
N LEU A 33 14.04 0.34 -2.64
CA LEU A 33 13.65 -0.56 -3.70
C LEU A 33 14.11 -1.99 -3.35
N GLN A 34 13.20 -2.82 -2.82
CA GLN A 34 13.54 -4.18 -2.39
C GLN A 34 13.69 -5.20 -3.53
N ARG A 35 13.22 -4.88 -4.74
CA ARG A 35 13.28 -5.78 -5.90
C ARG A 35 13.45 -4.98 -7.17
N GLU A 36 14.25 -5.48 -8.10
CA GLU A 36 14.31 -4.95 -9.45
C GLU A 36 12.96 -5.13 -10.15
N ILE A 37 12.26 -4.01 -10.33
CA ILE A 37 11.07 -3.90 -11.17
C ILE A 37 11.50 -3.18 -12.44
N THR A 38 11.54 -3.91 -13.55
CA THR A 38 12.08 -3.39 -14.82
C THR A 38 11.19 -2.33 -15.45
N HIS A 39 9.86 -2.44 -15.29
CA HIS A 39 8.92 -1.49 -15.90
C HIS A 39 8.82 -0.20 -15.06
N PRO A 40 9.22 0.98 -15.58
CA PRO A 40 9.35 2.21 -14.79
C PRO A 40 8.06 2.60 -14.06
N HIS A 41 6.92 2.53 -14.73
CA HIS A 41 5.63 2.90 -14.13
C HIS A 41 5.19 1.94 -13.02
N LYS A 42 5.44 0.63 -13.17
CA LYS A 42 5.14 -0.35 -12.10
C LYS A 42 6.07 -0.17 -10.92
N ARG A 43 7.32 0.21 -11.18
CA ARG A 43 8.29 0.55 -10.12
C ARG A 43 7.81 1.76 -9.34
N LEU A 44 7.33 2.79 -10.02
CA LEU A 44 6.74 3.98 -9.39
C LEU A 44 5.51 3.63 -8.54
N GLN A 45 4.56 2.85 -9.08
CA GLN A 45 3.39 2.35 -8.34
C GLN A 45 3.78 1.56 -7.08
N HIS A 46 4.77 0.67 -7.20
CA HIS A 46 5.24 -0.14 -6.08
C HIS A 46 5.92 0.71 -4.99
N LEU A 47 6.74 1.71 -5.38
CA LEU A 47 7.35 2.65 -4.46
C LEU A 47 6.28 3.52 -3.77
N ALA A 48 5.31 4.03 -4.53
CA ALA A 48 4.20 4.82 -3.99
C ALA A 48 3.35 4.02 -3.00
N GLY A 49 3.00 2.76 -3.30
CA GLY A 49 2.26 1.91 -2.35
C GLY A 49 3.03 1.65 -1.05
N ARG A 50 4.36 1.51 -1.13
CA ARG A 50 5.22 1.36 0.05
C ARG A 50 5.35 2.64 0.86
N LEU A 51 5.42 3.79 0.21
CA LEU A 51 5.42 5.06 0.94
C LEU A 51 4.06 5.26 1.61
N LEU A 52 2.97 5.05 0.88
CA LEU A 52 1.60 5.22 1.38
C LEU A 52 1.32 4.35 2.61
N LEU A 53 1.84 3.12 2.67
CA LEU A 53 1.67 2.28 3.86
C LEU A 53 2.39 2.86 5.10
N LYS A 54 3.49 3.62 4.95
CA LYS A 54 4.18 4.33 6.05
C LYS A 54 3.35 5.54 6.47
N GLU A 55 2.82 6.27 5.49
CA GLU A 55 1.97 7.45 5.74
C GLU A 55 0.69 7.05 6.50
N VAL A 56 0.05 5.95 6.09
CA VAL A 56 -1.20 5.48 6.72
C VAL A 56 -0.93 4.86 8.10
N CYS A 57 0.22 4.21 8.30
CA CYS A 57 0.60 3.57 9.57
C CYS A 57 2.09 3.78 9.86
N PRO A 58 2.46 4.88 10.56
CA PRO A 58 3.86 5.20 10.85
C PRO A 58 4.58 4.13 11.67
N ASP A 59 3.86 3.46 12.57
CA ASP A 59 4.38 2.38 13.43
C ASP A 59 4.34 1.00 12.74
N PHE A 60 4.07 0.95 11.43
CA PHE A 60 4.02 -0.32 10.71
C PHE A 60 5.41 -0.98 10.68
N PRO A 61 5.54 -2.27 11.06
CA PRO A 61 6.83 -2.95 11.14
C PRO A 61 7.31 -3.40 9.75
N TYR A 62 7.77 -2.44 8.93
CA TYR A 62 8.18 -2.65 7.54
C TYR A 62 9.23 -3.75 7.36
N ASP A 63 10.20 -3.79 8.26
CA ASP A 63 11.33 -4.72 8.18
C ASP A 63 10.91 -6.17 8.49
N MET A 64 9.69 -6.36 9.01
CA MET A 64 9.11 -7.68 9.26
C MET A 64 8.25 -8.21 8.10
N ILE A 65 8.07 -7.43 7.03
CA ILE A 65 7.31 -7.88 5.85
C ILE A 65 7.99 -9.09 5.24
N ARG A 66 7.22 -10.18 5.09
CA ARG A 66 7.60 -11.36 4.33
C ARG A 66 6.72 -11.51 3.10
N ILE A 67 7.25 -12.18 2.08
CA ILE A 67 6.55 -12.46 0.84
C ILE A 67 6.17 -13.94 0.84
N ALA A 68 4.88 -14.24 0.77
CA ALA A 68 4.39 -15.61 0.67
C ALA A 68 4.71 -16.22 -0.70
N SER A 69 4.58 -17.54 -0.84
CA SER A 69 4.68 -18.23 -2.14
C SER A 69 3.67 -17.69 -3.17
N THR A 70 2.52 -17.19 -2.69
CA THR A 70 1.49 -16.50 -3.48
C THR A 70 1.88 -15.08 -3.91
N ARG A 71 3.09 -14.63 -3.55
CA ARG A 71 3.60 -13.25 -3.72
C ARG A 71 2.88 -12.18 -2.89
N LYS A 72 1.94 -12.57 -2.03
CA LYS A 72 1.28 -11.63 -1.11
C LYS A 72 2.24 -11.23 0.02
N PRO A 73 2.45 -9.93 0.27
CA PRO A 73 3.21 -9.47 1.44
C PRO A 73 2.37 -9.64 2.72
N PHE A 74 3.00 -10.05 3.82
CA PHE A 74 2.35 -10.29 5.11
C PHE A 74 3.33 -10.14 6.29
N LEU A 75 2.79 -10.07 7.51
CA LEU A 75 3.56 -10.14 8.76
C LEU A 75 3.33 -11.50 9.43
N GLU A 76 4.39 -12.21 9.81
CA GLU A 76 4.28 -13.54 10.44
C GLU A 76 3.64 -13.51 11.83
N ASN A 77 3.86 -12.44 12.58
CA ASN A 77 3.31 -12.26 13.93
C ASN A 77 1.85 -11.78 13.92
N GLU A 78 1.24 -11.62 12.73
CA GLU A 78 -0.12 -11.09 12.54
C GLU A 78 -0.40 -9.75 13.25
N ALA A 79 0.63 -8.96 13.58
CA ALA A 79 0.47 -7.68 14.26
C ALA A 79 -0.37 -6.68 13.43
N TYR A 80 -0.30 -6.80 12.12
CA TYR A 80 -1.16 -6.10 11.17
C TYR A 80 -1.52 -6.99 9.99
N HIS A 81 -2.75 -6.82 9.50
CA HIS A 81 -3.18 -7.28 8.19
C HIS A 81 -3.27 -6.08 7.25
N PHE A 82 -2.72 -6.23 6.05
CA PHE A 82 -2.68 -5.15 5.08
C PHE A 82 -2.83 -5.67 3.65
N SER A 83 -3.14 -4.74 2.74
CA SER A 83 -3.24 -4.99 1.32
C SER A 83 -2.86 -3.71 0.57
N ILE A 84 -2.21 -3.89 -0.58
CA ILE A 84 -1.77 -2.82 -1.49
C ILE A 84 -2.33 -3.16 -2.87
N SER A 85 -2.92 -2.19 -3.55
CA SER A 85 -3.34 -2.29 -4.96
C SER A 85 -2.93 -1.01 -5.72
N HIS A 86 -2.86 -1.06 -7.04
CA HIS A 86 -2.52 0.08 -7.87
C HIS A 86 -3.16 -0.04 -9.27
N SER A 87 -3.66 1.06 -9.82
CA SER A 87 -4.18 1.13 -11.18
C SER A 87 -4.05 2.55 -11.72
N GLY A 88 -3.76 2.69 -13.02
CA GLY A 88 -3.39 3.96 -13.62
C GLY A 88 -2.26 4.67 -12.85
N ASN A 89 -2.47 5.93 -12.48
CA ASN A 89 -1.55 6.70 -11.64
C ASN A 89 -1.97 6.71 -10.16
N TYR A 90 -2.58 5.64 -9.67
CA TYR A 90 -3.01 5.56 -8.28
C TYR A 90 -2.44 4.33 -7.57
N ALA A 91 -2.17 4.50 -6.28
CA ALA A 91 -1.90 3.41 -5.35
C ALA A 91 -2.90 3.46 -4.20
N ALA A 92 -3.32 2.30 -3.70
CA ALA A 92 -4.24 2.19 -2.58
C ALA A 92 -3.66 1.23 -1.54
N VAL A 93 -3.83 1.57 -0.26
CA VAL A 93 -3.42 0.76 0.88
C VAL A 93 -4.56 0.64 1.87
N ILE A 94 -4.73 -0.53 2.45
CA ILE A 94 -5.54 -0.73 3.65
C ILE A 94 -4.73 -1.49 4.69
N VAL A 95 -4.87 -1.11 5.96
CA VAL A 95 -4.20 -1.73 7.10
C VAL A 95 -5.16 -1.84 8.28
N SER A 96 -5.11 -2.95 9.02
CA SER A 96 -5.89 -3.18 10.23
C SER A 96 -5.07 -4.02 11.20
N ASN A 97 -5.17 -3.76 12.51
CA ASN A 97 -4.60 -4.63 13.54
C ASN A 97 -5.55 -5.73 14.01
N ASN A 98 -6.85 -5.65 13.66
CA ASN A 98 -7.87 -6.56 14.19
C ASN A 98 -8.57 -7.40 13.12
N HIS A 99 -8.50 -7.00 11.84
CA HIS A 99 -9.28 -7.64 10.79
C HIS A 99 -8.41 -7.96 9.57
N ARG A 100 -8.66 -9.09 8.92
CA ARG A 100 -8.14 -9.34 7.58
C ARG A 100 -8.79 -8.37 6.60
N VAL A 101 -7.97 -7.68 5.82
CA VAL A 101 -8.40 -6.62 4.91
C VAL A 101 -7.87 -6.82 3.50
N GLY A 102 -8.60 -6.27 2.53
CA GLY A 102 -8.24 -6.22 1.11
C GLY A 102 -8.65 -4.87 0.54
N VAL A 103 -7.83 -4.33 -0.36
CA VAL A 103 -8.17 -3.16 -1.16
C VAL A 103 -7.89 -3.48 -2.62
N ASP A 104 -8.75 -2.98 -3.49
CA ASP A 104 -8.56 -3.02 -4.93
C ASP A 104 -8.95 -1.67 -5.52
N ILE A 105 -8.25 -1.25 -6.57
CA ILE A 105 -8.48 0.02 -7.25
C ILE A 105 -8.36 -0.23 -8.75
N GLU A 106 -9.32 0.28 -9.51
CA GLU A 106 -9.33 0.23 -10.97
C GLU A 106 -9.73 1.59 -11.54
N ILE A 107 -9.07 1.98 -12.63
CA ILE A 107 -9.25 3.26 -13.34
C ILE A 107 -9.55 2.98 -14.80
#